data_AF-A0A1V4X0W4-F1
#
_entry.id   AF-A0A1V4X0W4-F1
#
_cell.length_a   1.000
_cell.length_b   1.000
_cell.length_c   1.000
_cell.angle_alpha   90.00
_cell.angle_beta   90.00
_cell.angle_gamma   90.00
#
_symmetry.space_group_name_H-M   'P 1'
#
loop_
_entity.id
_entity.type
_entity.pdbx_description
1 polymer ?
#
loop_
_entity_poly.entity_id
_entity_poly.type
_entity_poly.pdbx_seq_one_letter_code
_entity_poly.pdbx_strand_id
1 'polypeptide(L)'
;MRLFGMKKAAREPWPSICRLACPVLLALLCLLMSAPDTAAQRKPAPAAATQPSGELSRLKQEKDEIRTARLKLFQEQSNFHGEYYKPLDRLRKQLDMQQADLYEECSGEKYGKNPQYCIKEMGRFNDDVRYFNERLDDLKTRFASQQAQFQTKSDDLDRKEREIDRKISSLQGPR
;
A
#
# COMPACT_ATOMS: atom_id res chain seq x y z
N MET A 1 -43.30 -27.84 -24.04
CA MET A 1 -43.76 -26.83 -23.05
C MET A 1 -42.58 -26.46 -22.15
N ARG A 2 -42.33 -25.14 -22.00
CA ARG A 2 -41.48 -24.43 -21.00
C ARG A 2 -39.98 -24.82 -20.98
N LEU A 3 -39.04 -24.11 -21.61
CA LEU A 3 -38.53 -22.72 -21.45
C LEU A 3 -38.02 -22.36 -20.06
N PHE A 4 -36.93 -21.57 -20.07
CA PHE A 4 -36.03 -21.07 -19.02
C PHE A 4 -34.86 -22.01 -18.68
N GLY A 5 -33.59 -21.66 -18.90
CA GLY A 5 -32.99 -20.44 -19.41
C GLY A 5 -31.59 -20.32 -18.81
N MET A 6 -30.56 -20.12 -19.61
CA MET A 6 -29.36 -19.40 -19.18
C MET A 6 -28.48 -19.00 -20.37
N LYS A 7 -28.16 -17.71 -20.36
CA LYS A 7 -27.45 -16.94 -21.36
C LYS A 7 -26.03 -17.46 -21.58
N LYS A 8 -25.63 -17.67 -22.84
CA LYS A 8 -24.24 -17.46 -23.28
C LYS A 8 -24.27 -16.64 -24.56
N ALA A 9 -24.07 -15.34 -24.40
CA ALA A 9 -23.75 -14.43 -25.49
C ALA A 9 -22.35 -13.88 -25.20
N ALA A 10 -21.42 -14.11 -26.13
CA ALA A 10 -20.37 -13.16 -26.52
C ALA A 10 -19.52 -13.78 -27.65
N ARG A 11 -19.76 -13.30 -28.87
CA ARG A 11 -18.83 -13.33 -30.01
C ARG A 11 -17.97 -12.06 -29.93
N GLU A 12 -16.66 -12.22 -30.09
CA GLU A 12 -15.73 -11.26 -30.73
C GLU A 12 -15.62 -9.84 -30.10
N PRO A 13 -14.76 -8.94 -30.64
CA PRO A 13 -13.31 -8.84 -30.43
C PRO A 13 -12.96 -7.55 -29.65
N TRP A 14 -11.70 -7.38 -29.25
CA TRP A 14 -11.22 -6.16 -28.57
C TRP A 14 -11.55 -4.88 -29.36
N PRO A 15 -12.13 -3.83 -28.73
CA PRO A 15 -12.20 -2.54 -29.36
C PRO A 15 -10.87 -1.80 -29.19
N SER A 16 -10.16 -1.66 -30.31
CA SER A 16 -9.32 -0.50 -30.58
C SER A 16 -10.15 0.77 -30.39
N ILE A 17 -9.73 1.66 -29.48
CA ILE A 17 -10.22 3.04 -29.44
C ILE A 17 -9.06 3.95 -29.80
N CYS A 18 -9.20 4.52 -30.99
CA CYS A 18 -8.36 5.51 -31.61
C CYS A 18 -8.24 6.81 -30.79
N ARG A 19 -7.00 7.29 -30.71
CA ARG A 19 -6.57 8.65 -31.11
C ARG A 19 -7.71 9.66 -31.32
N LEU A 20 -8.04 10.44 -30.30
CA LEU A 20 -8.75 11.71 -30.44
C LEU A 20 -8.70 12.51 -29.12
N ALA A 21 -7.51 13.02 -28.77
CA ALA A 21 -7.38 14.07 -27.75
C ALA A 21 -6.06 14.84 -27.90
N CYS A 22 -5.58 15.02 -29.14
CA CYS A 22 -4.40 15.84 -29.45
C CYS A 22 -4.74 17.16 -30.18
N PRO A 23 -5.69 17.99 -29.70
CA PRO A 23 -5.68 19.42 -30.03
C PRO A 23 -5.41 20.32 -28.81
N VAL A 24 -5.52 19.81 -27.57
CA VAL A 24 -5.38 20.63 -26.36
C VAL A 24 -3.91 20.99 -26.04
N LEU A 25 -2.97 20.12 -26.41
CA LEU A 25 -1.53 20.35 -26.21
C LEU A 25 -0.94 21.44 -27.11
N LEU A 26 -1.56 21.72 -28.27
CA LEU A 26 -1.06 22.72 -29.21
C LEU A 26 -1.53 24.14 -28.87
N ALA A 27 -2.71 24.29 -28.25
CA ALA A 27 -3.21 25.58 -27.77
C ALA A 27 -2.40 26.12 -26.56
N LEU A 28 -1.81 25.23 -25.74
CA LEU A 28 -0.99 25.63 -24.59
C LEU A 28 0.41 26.16 -24.98
N LEU A 29 0.96 25.71 -26.12
CA LEU A 29 2.27 26.14 -26.60
C LEU A 29 2.26 27.53 -27.26
N CYS A 30 1.13 27.96 -27.82
CA CYS A 30 0.99 29.29 -28.43
C CYS A 30 0.86 30.44 -27.40
N LEU A 31 0.45 30.15 -26.16
CA LEU A 31 0.35 31.14 -25.08
C LEU A 31 1.70 31.48 -24.43
N LEU A 32 2.77 30.74 -24.74
CA LEU A 32 4.10 30.96 -24.17
C LEU A 32 5.01 31.88 -25.01
N MET A 33 4.54 32.40 -26.16
CA MET A 33 5.37 33.15 -27.11
C MET A 33 4.82 34.55 -27.49
N SER A 34 4.04 35.19 -26.62
CA SER A 34 3.68 36.62 -26.77
C SER A 34 4.32 37.46 -25.66
N ALA A 35 5.47 38.06 -25.96
CA ALA A 35 6.10 39.13 -25.18
C ALA A 35 5.30 40.46 -25.32
N PRO A 36 5.49 41.50 -24.47
CA PRO A 36 6.70 42.35 -24.63
C PRO A 36 7.27 42.99 -23.34
N ASP A 37 8.49 43.50 -23.49
CA ASP A 37 9.22 44.44 -22.63
C ASP A 37 8.46 45.74 -22.33
N THR A 38 8.73 46.38 -21.18
CA THR A 38 9.11 47.81 -21.11
C THR A 38 9.59 48.23 -19.72
N ALA A 39 10.65 49.04 -19.71
CA ALA A 39 11.35 49.59 -18.57
C ALA A 39 10.63 50.77 -17.90
N ALA A 40 10.78 50.92 -16.57
CA ALA A 40 10.77 52.22 -15.89
C ALA A 40 11.41 52.13 -14.48
N GLN A 41 12.18 53.17 -14.17
CA GLN A 41 13.19 53.33 -13.12
C GLN A 41 12.61 54.10 -11.91
N ARG A 42 12.86 53.69 -10.63
CA ARG A 42 13.06 54.62 -9.47
C ARG A 42 13.42 53.95 -8.13
N LYS A 43 14.60 54.35 -7.62
CA LYS A 43 15.14 54.50 -6.24
C LYS A 43 15.09 53.34 -5.21
N PRO A 44 16.21 53.06 -4.50
CA PRO A 44 16.23 52.12 -3.38
C PRO A 44 15.78 52.79 -2.07
N ALA A 45 14.81 52.17 -1.40
CA ALA A 45 14.41 52.44 -0.01
C ALA A 45 14.78 51.22 0.85
N PRO A 46 15.03 51.39 2.17
CA PRO A 46 15.92 50.55 2.94
C PRO A 46 15.34 49.16 3.23
N ALA A 47 16.26 48.23 3.44
CA ALA A 47 16.05 46.81 3.67
C ALA A 47 14.87 46.49 4.62
N ALA A 48 13.83 45.88 4.05
CA ALA A 48 12.84 45.10 4.79
C ALA A 48 12.48 43.86 3.95
N ALA A 49 12.89 42.68 4.45
CA ALA A 49 12.43 41.34 4.07
C ALA A 49 12.52 40.93 2.58
N THR A 50 13.73 40.81 2.03
CA THR A 50 14.04 39.74 1.07
C THR A 50 14.24 38.47 1.91
N GLN A 51 13.47 37.37 1.83
CA GLN A 51 13.21 36.56 0.64
C GLN A 51 12.01 35.59 0.87
N PRO A 52 10.83 35.84 0.28
CA PRO A 52 9.78 34.83 0.14
C PRO A 52 10.17 33.69 -0.82
N SER A 53 11.16 33.91 -1.71
CA SER A 53 11.62 32.90 -2.68
C SER A 53 12.45 31.77 -2.07
N GLY A 54 13.30 32.09 -1.09
CA GLY A 54 14.14 31.12 -0.39
C GLY A 54 13.37 30.26 0.60
N GLU A 55 12.35 30.84 1.26
CA GLU A 55 11.46 30.08 2.14
C GLU A 55 10.52 29.16 1.35
N LEU A 56 9.95 29.66 0.25
CA LEU A 56 9.10 28.85 -0.61
C LEU A 56 9.85 27.67 -1.26
N SER A 57 11.11 27.86 -1.66
CA SER A 57 11.92 26.76 -2.21
C SER A 57 12.25 25.72 -1.14
N ARG A 58 12.57 26.14 0.09
CA ARG A 58 12.76 25.24 1.24
C ARG A 58 11.50 24.42 1.55
N LEU A 59 10.33 25.06 1.61
CA LEU A 59 9.06 24.37 1.86
C LEU A 59 8.71 23.37 0.75
N LYS A 60 9.03 23.67 -0.51
CA LYS A 60 8.89 22.71 -1.62
C LYS A 60 9.83 21.53 -1.46
N GLN A 61 11.07 21.77 -1.05
CA GLN A 61 12.03 20.69 -0.76
C GLN A 61 11.55 19.81 0.40
N GLU A 62 11.09 20.40 1.51
CA GLU A 62 10.51 19.65 2.63
C GLU A 62 9.31 18.79 2.19
N LYS A 63 8.49 19.28 1.26
CA LYS A 63 7.37 18.50 0.70
C LYS A 63 7.85 17.31 -0.13
N ASP A 64 8.93 17.46 -0.90
CA ASP A 64 9.53 16.34 -1.63
C ASP A 64 10.17 15.33 -0.66
N GLU A 65 10.78 15.78 0.43
CA GLU A 65 11.27 14.91 1.50
C GLU A 65 10.14 14.11 2.16
N ILE A 66 8.96 14.72 2.40
CA ILE A 66 7.76 14.01 2.87
C ILE A 66 7.31 12.94 1.87
N ARG A 67 7.33 13.23 0.56
CA ARG A 67 6.99 12.23 -0.47
C ARG A 67 7.96 11.05 -0.44
N THR A 68 9.25 11.30 -0.31
CA THR A 68 10.27 10.25 -0.18
C THR A 68 10.06 9.45 1.12
N ALA A 69 9.74 10.11 2.23
CA ALA A 69 9.44 9.45 3.49
C ALA A 69 8.19 8.56 3.41
N ARG A 70 7.13 9.00 2.73
CA ARG A 70 5.93 8.19 2.46
C ARG A 70 6.25 6.95 1.62
N LEU A 71 7.04 7.12 0.55
CA LEU A 71 7.45 5.99 -0.29
C LEU A 71 8.22 4.95 0.52
N LYS A 72 9.15 5.41 1.37
CA LYS A 72 9.91 4.54 2.26
C LYS A 72 8.99 3.83 3.28
N LEU A 73 8.06 4.56 3.88
CA LEU A 73 7.07 3.99 4.81
C LEU A 73 6.22 2.90 4.15
N PHE A 74 5.80 3.12 2.91
CA PHE A 74 5.04 2.12 2.14
C PHE A 74 5.89 0.88 1.80
N GLN A 75 7.16 1.06 1.44
CA GLN A 75 8.08 -0.05 1.22
C GLN A 75 8.31 -0.87 2.49
N GLU A 76 8.52 -0.21 3.64
CA GLU A 76 8.62 -0.85 4.95
C GLU A 76 7.36 -1.68 5.26
N GLN A 77 6.17 -1.13 4.98
CA GLN A 77 4.90 -1.83 5.18
C GLN A 77 4.77 -3.06 4.27
N SER A 78 5.11 -2.93 3.00
CA SER A 78 5.09 -4.04 2.05
C SER A 78 6.06 -5.17 2.45
N ASN A 79 7.27 -4.82 2.89
CA ASN A 79 8.26 -5.79 3.35
C ASN A 79 7.76 -6.53 4.60
N PHE A 80 7.19 -5.78 5.55
CA PHE A 80 6.59 -6.35 6.75
C PHE A 80 5.48 -7.36 6.43
N HIS A 81 4.56 -7.03 5.51
CA HIS A 81 3.55 -7.99 5.05
C HIS A 81 4.19 -9.26 4.46
N GLY A 82 5.23 -9.12 3.65
CA GLY A 82 5.92 -10.27 3.07
C GLY A 82 6.60 -11.18 4.10
N GLU A 83 7.22 -10.60 5.13
CA GLU A 83 7.91 -11.32 6.19
C GLU A 83 6.96 -12.06 7.15
N TYR A 84 5.76 -11.52 7.37
CA TYR A 84 4.82 -12.07 8.36
C TYR A 84 3.84 -13.10 7.78
N TYR A 85 3.34 -12.89 6.56
CA TYR A 85 2.35 -13.80 5.97
C TYR A 85 2.96 -15.10 5.46
N LYS A 86 4.21 -15.08 4.98
CA LYS A 86 4.89 -16.29 4.45
C LYS A 86 5.09 -17.38 5.52
N PRO A 87 5.59 -17.08 6.73
CA PRO A 87 5.68 -18.07 7.81
C PRO A 87 4.30 -18.64 8.18
N LEU A 88 3.27 -17.79 8.28
CA LEU A 88 1.91 -18.24 8.59
C LEU A 88 1.36 -19.23 7.56
N ASP A 89 1.51 -18.90 6.28
CA ASP A 89 1.07 -19.78 5.19
C ASP A 89 1.80 -21.13 5.21
N ARG A 90 3.11 -21.14 5.52
CA ARG A 90 3.89 -22.38 5.66
C ARG A 90 3.40 -23.23 6.83
N LEU A 91 3.17 -22.62 7.98
CA LEU A 91 2.69 -23.34 9.17
C LEU A 91 1.32 -23.95 8.95
N ARG A 92 0.41 -23.20 8.30
CA ARG A 92 -0.91 -23.70 7.93
C ARG A 92 -0.82 -24.93 7.02
N LYS A 93 0.01 -24.85 5.97
CA LYS A 93 0.21 -25.98 5.05
C LYS A 93 0.79 -27.21 5.75
N GLN A 94 1.69 -27.02 6.71
CA GLN A 94 2.23 -28.13 7.50
C GLN A 94 1.14 -28.82 8.33
N LEU A 95 0.28 -28.04 9.01
CA LEU A 95 -0.86 -28.58 9.75
C LEU A 95 -1.85 -29.31 8.84
N ASP A 96 -2.20 -28.72 7.70
CA ASP A 96 -3.13 -29.32 6.73
C ASP A 96 -2.59 -30.67 6.21
N MET A 97 -1.28 -30.76 5.95
CA MET A 97 -0.61 -32.02 5.56
C MET A 97 -0.61 -33.04 6.68
N GLN A 98 -0.16 -32.67 7.89
CA GLN A 98 -0.15 -33.57 9.05
C GLN A 98 -1.55 -34.12 9.36
N GLN A 99 -2.57 -33.27 9.24
CA GLN A 99 -3.96 -33.68 9.44
C GLN A 99 -4.42 -34.69 8.38
N ALA A 100 -4.07 -34.45 7.11
CA ALA A 100 -4.43 -35.34 6.02
C ALA A 100 -3.73 -36.71 6.14
N ASP A 101 -2.44 -36.71 6.43
CA ASP A 101 -1.64 -37.92 6.64
C ASP A 101 -2.21 -38.75 7.81
N LEU A 102 -2.47 -38.09 8.95
CA LEU A 102 -3.02 -38.75 10.12
C LEU A 102 -4.44 -39.28 9.89
N TYR A 103 -5.26 -38.55 9.11
CA TYR A 103 -6.57 -39.02 8.71
C TYR A 103 -6.48 -40.27 7.83
N GLU A 104 -5.59 -40.31 6.84
CA GLU A 104 -5.38 -41.49 6.00
C GLU A 104 -4.92 -42.71 6.81
N GLU A 105 -3.98 -42.51 7.74
CA GLU A 105 -3.43 -43.56 8.59
C GLU A 105 -4.44 -44.12 9.61
N CYS A 106 -5.26 -43.25 10.20
CA CYS A 106 -6.11 -43.61 11.34
C CYS A 106 -7.58 -43.84 10.99
N SER A 107 -8.05 -43.34 9.85
CA SER A 107 -9.43 -43.56 9.38
C SER A 107 -9.51 -44.42 8.11
N GLY A 108 -8.41 -44.53 7.35
CA GLY A 108 -8.35 -45.30 6.12
C GLY A 108 -8.50 -46.81 6.32
N GLU A 109 -8.98 -47.50 5.29
CA GLU A 109 -9.08 -48.96 5.25
C GLU A 109 -7.75 -49.66 4.92
N LYS A 110 -6.73 -48.89 4.52
CA LYS A 110 -5.45 -49.39 3.97
C LYS A 110 -4.45 -49.91 5.01
N TYR A 111 -4.45 -49.36 6.22
CA TYR A 111 -3.47 -49.71 7.26
C TYR A 111 -4.18 -50.44 8.40
N GLY A 112 -3.57 -51.52 8.89
CA GLY A 112 -4.06 -52.23 10.07
C GLY A 112 -4.15 -51.26 11.23
N LYS A 113 -5.38 -50.87 11.60
CA LYS A 113 -5.66 -49.81 12.56
C LYS A 113 -5.03 -50.17 13.90
N ASN A 114 -3.88 -49.57 14.23
CA ASN A 114 -3.31 -49.66 15.57
C ASN A 114 -3.88 -48.50 16.40
N PRO A 115 -4.86 -48.75 17.30
CA PRO A 115 -5.54 -47.69 18.01
C PRO A 115 -4.59 -46.90 18.93
N GLN A 116 -3.57 -47.56 19.48
CA GLN A 116 -2.59 -46.91 20.37
C GLN A 116 -1.69 -45.94 19.61
N TYR A 117 -1.30 -46.30 18.37
CA TYR A 117 -0.57 -45.40 17.48
C TYR A 117 -1.40 -44.15 17.17
N CYS A 118 -2.65 -44.34 16.76
CA CYS A 118 -3.53 -43.23 16.39
C CYS A 118 -3.83 -42.28 17.55
N ILE A 119 -4.05 -42.81 18.77
CA ILE A 119 -4.23 -41.98 19.96
C ILE A 119 -2.98 -41.14 20.23
N LYS A 120 -1.79 -41.73 20.08
CA LYS A 120 -0.52 -41.04 20.30
C LYS A 120 -0.26 -39.93 19.28
N GLU A 121 -0.45 -40.22 17.99
CA GLU A 121 -0.19 -39.24 16.93
C GLU A 121 -1.25 -38.13 16.89
N MET A 122 -2.52 -38.43 17.21
CA MET A 122 -3.54 -37.38 17.46
C MET A 122 -3.16 -36.48 18.64
N GLY A 123 -2.57 -37.04 19.71
CA GLY A 123 -2.04 -36.28 20.82
C GLY A 123 -0.93 -35.33 20.37
N ARG A 124 0.04 -35.82 19.58
CA ARG A 124 1.12 -35.00 19.01
C ARG A 124 0.61 -33.91 18.09
N PHE A 125 -0.33 -34.22 17.21
CA PHE A 125 -0.96 -33.25 16.34
C PHE A 125 -1.66 -32.13 17.14
N ASN A 126 -2.35 -32.47 18.23
CA ASN A 126 -2.97 -31.47 19.10
C ASN A 126 -1.94 -30.58 19.80
N ASP A 127 -0.80 -31.14 20.21
CA ASP A 127 0.31 -30.35 20.78
C ASP A 127 0.91 -29.40 19.74
N ASP A 128 1.11 -29.86 18.49
CA ASP A 128 1.55 -29.04 17.36
C ASP A 128 0.57 -27.90 17.08
N VAL A 129 -0.74 -28.20 17.01
CA VAL A 129 -1.81 -27.19 16.84
C VAL A 129 -1.76 -26.14 17.96
N ARG A 130 -1.56 -26.55 19.23
CA ARG A 130 -1.43 -25.61 20.35
C ARG A 130 -0.23 -24.70 20.17
N TYR A 131 0.94 -25.27 19.86
CA TYR A 131 2.16 -24.51 19.60
C TYR A 131 1.99 -23.50 18.45
N PHE A 132 1.29 -23.88 17.39
CA PHE A 132 1.03 -22.98 16.27
C PHE A 132 0.04 -21.86 16.62
N ASN A 133 -0.99 -22.15 17.42
CA ASN A 133 -1.91 -21.13 17.90
C ASN A 133 -1.20 -20.06 18.76
N GLU A 134 -0.27 -20.47 19.62
CA GLU A 134 0.55 -19.53 20.40
C GLU A 134 1.40 -18.62 19.50
N ARG A 135 2.04 -19.19 18.46
CA ARG A 135 2.79 -18.37 17.48
C ARG A 135 1.90 -17.47 16.64
N LEU A 136 0.70 -17.93 16.29
CA LEU A 136 -0.30 -17.12 15.59
C LEU A 136 -0.69 -15.89 16.41
N ASP A 137 -0.90 -16.05 17.72
CA ASP A 137 -1.29 -14.94 18.58
C ASP A 137 -0.14 -13.95 18.84
N ASP A 138 1.11 -14.43 18.98
CA ASP A 138 2.30 -13.57 18.99
C ASP A 138 2.42 -12.77 17.67
N LEU A 139 2.22 -13.44 16.52
CA LEU A 139 2.27 -12.80 15.22
C LEU A 139 1.16 -11.77 15.02
N LYS A 140 -0.08 -12.04 15.47
CA LYS A 140 -1.18 -11.07 15.47
C LYS A 140 -0.83 -9.84 16.31
N THR A 141 -0.25 -10.05 17.49
CA THR A 141 0.14 -8.97 18.39
C THR A 141 1.21 -8.07 17.77
N ARG A 142 2.25 -8.67 17.18
CA ARG A 142 3.30 -7.94 16.46
C ARG A 142 2.74 -7.20 15.24
N PHE A 143 1.84 -7.84 14.49
CA PHE A 143 1.17 -7.24 13.34
C PHE A 143 0.36 -6.00 13.75
N ALA A 144 -0.46 -6.10 14.79
CA ALA A 144 -1.23 -4.98 15.32
C ALA A 144 -0.33 -3.83 15.77
N SER A 145 0.77 -4.14 16.49
CA SER A 145 1.74 -3.14 16.93
C SER A 145 2.40 -2.42 15.75
N GLN A 146 2.86 -3.15 14.73
CA GLN A 146 3.48 -2.53 13.55
C GLN A 146 2.47 -1.72 12.73
N GLN A 147 1.24 -2.22 12.57
CA GLN A 147 0.19 -1.48 11.88
C GLN A 147 -0.13 -0.15 12.58
N ALA A 148 -0.17 -0.13 13.91
CA ALA A 148 -0.33 1.10 14.69
C ALA A 148 0.86 2.06 14.51
N GLN A 149 2.09 1.54 14.45
CA GLN A 149 3.28 2.36 14.16
C GLN A 149 3.24 2.97 12.75
N PHE A 150 2.80 2.21 11.74
CA PHE A 150 2.62 2.73 10.38
C PHE A 150 1.58 3.85 10.33
N GLN A 151 0.42 3.64 10.97
CA GLN A 151 -0.62 4.67 11.05
C GLN A 151 -0.09 5.93 11.72
N THR A 152 0.59 5.80 12.86
CA THR A 152 1.17 6.95 13.57
C THR A 152 2.17 7.72 12.70
N LYS A 153 3.08 7.02 12.00
CA LYS A 153 4.04 7.66 11.10
C LYS A 153 3.36 8.32 9.89
N SER A 154 2.33 7.68 9.34
CA SER A 154 1.55 8.23 8.22
C SER A 154 0.82 9.51 8.64
N ASP A 155 0.16 9.50 9.80
CA ASP A 155 -0.57 10.65 10.33
C ASP A 155 0.37 11.84 10.62
N ASP A 156 1.59 11.58 11.10
CA ASP A 156 2.61 12.60 11.31
C ASP A 156 3.06 13.24 9.98
N LEU A 157 3.29 12.42 8.95
CA LEU A 157 3.61 12.91 7.60
C LEU A 157 2.45 13.74 7.02
N ASP A 158 1.20 13.30 7.19
CA ASP A 158 0.01 14.04 6.75
C ASP A 158 -0.17 15.35 7.50
N ARG A 159 0.18 15.38 8.79
CA ARG A 159 0.17 16.61 9.59
C ARG A 159 1.23 17.58 9.10
N LYS A 160 2.46 17.11 8.88
CA LYS A 160 3.57 17.92 8.35
C LYS A 160 3.28 18.48 6.97
N GLU A 161 2.73 17.66 6.06
CA GLU A 161 2.38 18.12 4.72
C GLU A 161 1.31 19.22 4.79
N ARG A 162 0.26 19.03 5.62
CA ARG A 162 -0.77 20.07 5.81
C ARG A 162 -0.21 21.36 6.39
N GLU A 163 0.77 21.29 7.30
CA GLU A 163 1.42 22.48 7.83
C GLU A 163 2.24 23.21 6.76
N ILE A 164 3.02 22.47 5.97
CA ILE A 164 3.78 23.02 4.85
C ILE A 164 2.85 23.64 3.81
N ASP A 165 1.76 22.96 3.45
CA ASP A 165 0.78 23.49 2.49
C ASP A 165 0.16 24.79 2.98
N ARG A 166 -0.16 24.91 4.28
CA ARG A 166 -0.62 26.18 4.88
C ARG A 166 0.44 27.29 4.76
N LYS A 167 1.71 26.99 5.05
CA LYS A 167 2.81 27.96 4.92
C LYS A 167 2.99 28.40 3.47
N ILE A 168 2.98 27.45 2.53
CA ILE A 168 3.04 27.74 1.09
C ILE A 168 1.88 28.64 0.66
N SER A 169 0.64 28.32 1.05
CA SER A 169 -0.52 29.16 0.74
C SER A 169 -0.38 30.57 1.32
N SER A 170 0.14 30.71 2.54
CA SER A 170 0.36 32.04 3.15
C SER A 170 1.41 32.87 2.40
N LEU A 171 2.45 32.24 1.86
CA LEU A 171 3.53 32.89 1.11
C LEU A 171 3.16 33.22 -0.33
N GLN A 172 2.26 32.44 -0.94
CA GLN A 172 1.80 32.67 -2.31
C GLN A 172 0.65 33.69 -2.42
N GLY A 173 0.03 34.06 -1.29
CA GLY A 173 -1.10 34.97 -1.23
C GLY A 173 -2.39 34.37 -1.83
N PRO A 174 -3.54 35.03 -1.63
CA PRO A 174 -4.76 34.68 -2.36
C PRO A 174 -4.51 34.85 -3.86
N ARG A 175 -4.81 33.81 -4.64
CA ARG A 175 -4.87 33.91 -6.11
C ARG A 175 -6.06 34.73 -6.56
#